data_AF-A0A927Z061-F1
#
_entry.id   AF-A0A927Z061-F1
#
_cell.length_a   1.000
_cell.length_b   1.000
_cell.length_c   1.000
_cell.angle_alpha   90.00
_cell.angle_beta   90.00
_cell.angle_gamma   90.00
#
_symmetry.space_group_name_H-M   'P 1'
#
loop_
_entity.id
_entity.type
_entity.pdbx_description
1 polymer ?
#
loop_
_entity_poly.entity_id
_entity_poly.type
_entity_poly.pdbx_seq_one_letter_code
_entity_poly.pdbx_strand_id
1 'polypeptide(L)'
;MDGTEQVTNDLENIFESMFYIKGIAQMGIWGILLTIAIVGVIVSLVISLILFILEAIPVFILARKTGRKSAWLAWIPILGRYFRLYVISDIPGMEELKLFGDRLKLSRPISFWIYIGLEVFGSSLIKVIAIVINIIPGLGQLLSAVMWIINLLPNICCAIIEYQYLKDILDIFKEDKKKNNVLAIVLTVLDATVTLGFARTVCLYTLIRKKPIPMIEIIN
;
A
#
# COMPACT_ATOMS: atom_id res chain seq x y z
N MET A 1 -43.74 6.81 -58.67
CA MET A 1 -42.68 6.84 -57.65
C MET A 1 -41.51 6.11 -58.24
N ASP A 2 -40.39 6.81 -58.37
CA ASP A 2 -39.23 6.37 -59.13
C ASP A 2 -38.47 5.32 -58.30
N GLY A 3 -38.15 4.16 -58.91
CA GLY A 3 -37.61 3.01 -58.17
C GLY A 3 -36.24 3.29 -57.52
N THR A 4 -35.55 4.33 -57.98
CA THR A 4 -34.31 4.86 -57.41
C THR A 4 -34.52 5.53 -56.05
N GLU A 5 -35.59 6.30 -55.90
CA GLU A 5 -35.90 7.05 -54.67
C GLU A 5 -36.24 6.10 -53.51
N GLN A 6 -36.94 5.00 -53.82
CA GLN A 6 -37.26 3.95 -52.87
C GLN A 6 -36.01 3.20 -52.39
N VAL A 7 -35.07 2.91 -53.30
CA VAL A 7 -33.80 2.24 -52.95
C VAL A 7 -32.92 3.13 -52.06
N THR A 8 -32.88 4.45 -52.28
CA THR A 8 -32.16 5.38 -51.40
C THR A 8 -32.76 5.42 -49.99
N ASN A 9 -34.08 5.47 -49.87
CA ASN A 9 -34.75 5.48 -48.57
C ASN A 9 -34.54 4.16 -47.79
N ASP A 10 -34.56 3.03 -48.49
CA ASP A 10 -34.30 1.73 -47.86
C ASP A 10 -32.85 1.61 -47.37
N LEU A 11 -31.88 2.14 -48.11
CA LEU A 11 -30.48 2.17 -47.69
C LEU A 11 -30.26 3.09 -46.48
N GLU A 12 -30.89 4.26 -46.46
CA GLU A 12 -30.79 5.19 -45.33
C GLU A 12 -31.33 4.58 -44.03
N ASN A 13 -32.49 3.92 -44.10
CA ASN A 13 -33.07 3.17 -42.97
C ASN A 13 -32.17 2.03 -42.47
N ILE A 14 -31.49 1.32 -43.38
CA ILE A 14 -30.52 0.28 -43.01
C ILE A 14 -29.29 0.88 -42.33
N PHE A 15 -28.78 2.02 -42.81
CA PHE A 15 -27.65 2.70 -42.17
C PHE A 15 -28.02 3.21 -40.77
N GLU A 16 -29.16 3.87 -40.59
CA GLU A 16 -29.61 4.34 -39.28
C GLU A 16 -29.79 3.21 -38.27
N SER A 17 -30.41 2.10 -38.69
CA SER A 17 -30.58 0.93 -37.82
C SER A 17 -29.25 0.27 -37.44
N MET A 18 -28.26 0.23 -38.34
CA MET A 18 -26.90 -0.24 -38.00
C MET A 18 -26.19 0.66 -36.98
N PHE A 19 -26.31 1.99 -37.11
CA PHE A 19 -25.76 2.93 -36.13
C PHE A 19 -26.43 2.80 -34.76
N TYR A 20 -27.75 2.63 -34.74
CA TYR A 20 -28.52 2.41 -33.51
C TYR A 20 -28.12 1.12 -32.79
N ILE A 21 -28.00 0.01 -33.52
CA ILE A 21 -27.56 -1.29 -32.97
C ILE A 21 -26.13 -1.21 -32.44
N LYS A 22 -25.21 -0.56 -33.16
CA LYS A 22 -23.84 -0.31 -32.66
C LYS A 22 -23.83 0.54 -31.40
N GLY A 23 -24.67 1.58 -31.32
CA GLY A 23 -24.80 2.44 -30.15
C GLY A 23 -25.29 1.69 -28.91
N ILE A 24 -26.31 0.83 -29.06
CA ILE A 24 -26.81 -0.03 -27.97
C ILE A 24 -25.75 -1.05 -27.54
N ALA A 25 -25.09 -1.71 -28.48
CA ALA A 25 -24.03 -2.68 -28.17
C ALA A 25 -22.87 -2.02 -27.41
N GLN A 26 -22.47 -0.80 -27.79
CA GLN A 26 -21.42 -0.05 -27.10
C GLN A 26 -21.85 0.36 -25.68
N MET A 27 -23.09 0.83 -25.49
CA MET A 27 -23.64 1.12 -24.15
C MET A 27 -23.71 -0.13 -23.27
N GLY A 28 -24.05 -1.29 -23.83
CA GLY A 28 -24.06 -2.57 -23.12
C GLY A 28 -22.68 -2.99 -22.62
N ILE A 29 -21.63 -2.84 -23.43
CA ILE A 29 -20.24 -3.16 -23.06
C ILE A 29 -19.76 -2.26 -21.92
N TRP A 30 -20.03 -0.94 -22.00
CA TRP A 30 -19.68 -0.01 -20.92
C TRP A 30 -20.42 -0.31 -19.62
N GLY A 31 -21.70 -0.71 -19.68
CA GLY A 31 -22.46 -1.12 -18.50
C GLY A 31 -21.89 -2.36 -17.81
N ILE A 32 -21.41 -3.34 -18.59
CA ILE A 32 -20.75 -4.54 -18.04
C ILE A 32 -19.41 -4.16 -17.39
N LEU A 33 -18.59 -3.36 -18.06
CA LEU A 33 -17.30 -2.90 -17.52
C LEU A 33 -17.46 -2.09 -16.23
N LEU A 34 -18.44 -1.20 -16.18
CA LEU A 34 -18.77 -0.40 -15.00
C LEU A 34 -19.25 -1.29 -13.84
N THR A 35 -20.06 -2.32 -14.15
CA THR A 35 -20.49 -3.31 -13.15
C THR A 35 -19.30 -4.09 -12.57
N ILE A 36 -18.40 -4.58 -13.44
CA ILE A 36 -17.17 -5.28 -13.01
C ILE A 36 -16.29 -4.35 -12.16
N ALA A 37 -16.16 -3.08 -12.53
CA ALA A 37 -15.40 -2.10 -11.78
C ALA A 37 -16.00 -1.88 -10.38
N ILE A 38 -17.33 -1.70 -10.27
CA ILE A 38 -18.02 -1.54 -8.97
C ILE A 38 -17.83 -2.78 -8.10
N VAL A 39 -18.04 -3.97 -8.65
CA VAL A 39 -17.84 -5.23 -7.91
C VAL A 39 -16.39 -5.35 -7.46
N GLY A 40 -15.43 -5.01 -8.32
CA GLY A 40 -14.00 -4.99 -7.99
C GLY A 40 -13.66 -4.03 -6.84
N VAL A 41 -14.28 -2.84 -6.81
CA VAL A 41 -14.12 -1.87 -5.72
C VAL A 41 -14.73 -2.40 -4.41
N ILE A 42 -15.91 -3.01 -4.45
CA ILE A 42 -16.54 -3.57 -3.25
C ILE A 42 -15.69 -4.72 -2.69
N VAL A 43 -15.24 -5.64 -3.53
CA VAL A 43 -14.39 -6.76 -3.12
C VAL A 43 -13.08 -6.26 -2.54
N SER A 44 -12.43 -5.27 -3.16
CA SER A 44 -11.19 -4.70 -2.63
C SER A 44 -11.40 -4.03 -1.27
N LEU A 45 -12.49 -3.29 -1.08
CA LEU A 45 -12.83 -2.68 0.21
C LEU A 45 -13.02 -3.72 1.31
N VAL A 46 -13.73 -4.82 1.03
CA VAL A 46 -13.94 -5.90 2.00
C VAL A 46 -12.61 -6.54 2.37
N ILE A 47 -11.76 -6.85 1.39
CA ILE A 47 -10.44 -7.44 1.63
C ILE A 47 -9.57 -6.48 2.45
N SER A 48 -9.52 -5.20 2.09
CA SER A 48 -8.77 -4.18 2.82
C SER A 48 -9.24 -4.03 4.26
N LEU A 49 -10.56 -4.11 4.52
CA LEU A 49 -11.11 -4.07 5.87
C LEU A 49 -10.69 -5.29 6.71
N ILE A 50 -10.73 -6.49 6.13
CA ILE A 50 -10.28 -7.72 6.79
C ILE A 50 -8.79 -7.63 7.14
N LEU A 51 -7.96 -7.22 6.18
CA LEU A 51 -6.53 -7.03 6.37
C LEU A 51 -6.24 -6.00 7.47
N PHE A 52 -6.99 -4.90 7.47
CA PHE A 52 -6.88 -3.86 8.48
C PHE A 52 -7.18 -4.40 9.89
N ILE A 53 -8.27 -5.15 10.06
CA ILE A 53 -8.62 -5.76 11.35
C ILE A 53 -7.52 -6.71 11.80
N LEU A 54 -7.04 -7.57 10.90
CA LEU A 54 -5.98 -8.53 11.19
C LEU A 54 -4.66 -7.84 11.58
N GLU A 55 -4.42 -6.63 11.09
CA GLU A 55 -3.23 -5.82 11.41
C GLU A 55 -3.40 -5.01 12.71
N ALA A 56 -4.61 -4.54 13.02
CA ALA A 56 -4.90 -3.80 14.25
C ALA A 56 -4.78 -4.67 15.52
N ILE A 57 -5.21 -5.94 15.44
CA ILE A 57 -5.15 -6.91 16.55
C ILE A 57 -3.73 -7.06 17.14
N PRO A 58 -2.69 -7.39 16.35
CA PRO A 58 -1.33 -7.56 16.87
C PRO A 58 -0.83 -6.28 17.55
N VAL A 59 -1.06 -5.12 16.94
CA VAL A 59 -0.64 -3.81 17.48
C VAL A 59 -1.35 -3.52 18.81
N PHE A 60 -2.65 -3.81 18.89
CA PHE A 60 -3.43 -3.66 20.11
C PHE A 60 -2.92 -4.56 21.24
N ILE A 61 -2.59 -5.82 20.95
CA ILE A 61 -2.03 -6.75 21.94
C ILE A 61 -0.63 -6.28 22.38
N LEU A 62 0.21 -5.84 21.44
CA LEU A 62 1.54 -5.31 21.74
C LEU A 62 1.45 -4.12 22.72
N ALA A 63 0.55 -3.18 22.45
CA ALA A 63 0.34 -2.01 23.30
C ALA A 63 -0.24 -2.33 24.68
N ARG A 64 -1.08 -3.37 24.79
CA ARG A 64 -1.54 -3.86 26.10
C ARG A 64 -0.40 -4.51 26.88
N LYS A 65 0.44 -5.32 26.21
CA LYS A 65 1.60 -5.97 26.83
C LYS A 65 2.62 -4.96 27.34
N THR A 66 2.75 -3.79 26.69
CA THR A 66 3.60 -2.69 27.14
C THR A 66 2.94 -1.76 28.17
N GLY A 67 1.71 -2.04 28.63
CA GLY A 67 1.08 -1.32 29.73
C GLY A 67 0.43 0.03 29.37
N ARG A 68 0.20 0.33 28.08
CA ARG A 68 -0.38 1.62 27.67
C ARG A 68 -1.91 1.66 27.83
N LYS A 69 -2.42 2.78 28.38
CA LYS A 69 -3.87 3.06 28.51
C LYS A 69 -4.56 3.33 27.15
N SER A 70 -3.82 3.80 26.15
CA SER A 70 -4.33 4.19 24.82
C SER A 70 -4.20 3.09 23.76
N ALA A 71 -4.14 1.82 24.15
CA ALA A 71 -4.03 0.69 23.23
C ALA A 71 -5.12 0.68 22.13
N TRP A 72 -6.29 1.25 22.41
CA TRP A 72 -7.41 1.34 21.47
C TRP A 72 -7.10 2.18 20.22
N LEU A 73 -6.09 3.04 20.24
CA LEU A 73 -5.67 3.82 19.06
C LEU A 73 -5.15 2.95 17.90
N ALA A 74 -4.80 1.69 18.18
CA ALA A 74 -4.46 0.70 17.15
C ALA A 74 -5.61 0.43 16.15
N TRP A 75 -6.86 0.69 16.55
CA TRP A 75 -8.07 0.46 15.73
C TRP A 75 -8.38 1.60 14.76
N ILE A 76 -7.60 2.67 14.75
CA ILE A 76 -7.77 3.76 13.79
C ILE A 76 -6.69 3.61 12.72
N PRO A 77 -6.97 3.58 11.41
CA PRO A 77 -5.98 3.24 10.37
C PRO A 77 -4.69 4.06 10.42
N ILE A 78 -4.82 5.39 10.46
CA ILE A 78 -3.68 6.32 10.48
C ILE A 78 -2.98 6.28 11.85
N LEU A 79 -3.77 6.36 12.93
CA LEU A 79 -3.21 6.35 14.28
C LEU A 79 -2.64 4.99 14.66
N GLY A 80 -3.09 3.89 14.08
CA GLY A 80 -2.56 2.56 14.28
C GLY A 80 -1.20 2.39 13.63
N ARG A 81 -0.92 3.07 12.50
CA ARG A 81 0.42 3.17 11.92
C ARG A 81 1.35 4.07 12.75
N TYR A 82 0.83 5.20 13.24
CA TYR A 82 1.58 6.06 14.16
C TYR A 82 1.91 5.35 15.48
N PHE A 83 0.90 4.73 16.07
CA PHE A 83 0.96 4.03 17.34
C PHE A 83 1.88 2.82 17.28
N ARG A 84 1.99 2.18 16.12
CA ARG A 84 3.00 1.15 15.87
C ARG A 84 4.43 1.64 16.08
N LEU A 85 4.80 2.75 15.44
CA LEU A 85 6.13 3.34 15.60
C LEU A 85 6.31 3.88 17.03
N TYR A 86 5.28 4.47 17.60
CA TYR A 86 5.31 5.02 18.96
C TYR A 86 5.39 3.95 20.05
N VAL A 87 4.75 2.78 19.90
CA VAL A 87 4.84 1.69 20.88
C VAL A 87 6.26 1.13 20.96
N ILE A 88 7.00 1.12 19.84
CA ILE A 88 8.38 0.64 19.82
C ILE A 88 9.36 1.69 20.37
N SER A 89 9.09 3.00 20.20
CA SER A 89 10.00 4.03 20.74
C SER A 89 10.12 4.00 22.26
N ASP A 90 9.11 3.50 22.97
CA ASP A 90 9.14 3.42 24.44
C ASP A 90 9.95 2.21 24.95
N ILE A 91 10.45 1.35 24.05
CA ILE A 91 11.33 0.24 24.43
C ILE A 91 12.76 0.78 24.56
N PRO A 92 13.42 0.61 25.72
CA PRO A 92 14.79 1.07 25.93
C PRO A 92 15.74 0.55 24.84
N GLY A 93 16.48 1.44 24.19
CA GLY A 93 17.38 1.10 23.07
C GLY A 93 16.74 1.08 21.68
N MET A 94 15.43 1.29 21.58
CA MET A 94 14.68 1.36 20.32
C MET A 94 14.02 2.73 20.08
N GLU A 95 14.37 3.76 20.83
CA GLU A 95 13.83 5.14 20.71
C GLU A 95 14.05 5.76 19.33
N GLU A 96 15.14 5.36 18.66
CA GLU A 96 15.56 5.88 17.37
C GLU A 96 15.46 4.80 16.29
N LEU A 97 14.95 5.20 15.12
CA LEU A 97 15.06 4.40 13.91
C LEU A 97 16.47 4.59 13.35
N LYS A 98 17.25 3.51 13.33
CA LYS A 98 18.60 3.51 12.79
C LYS A 98 18.58 3.04 11.34
N LEU A 99 18.91 3.93 10.41
CA LEU A 99 19.00 3.65 8.99
C LEU A 99 20.46 3.53 8.54
N PHE A 100 20.70 2.68 7.54
CA PHE A 100 22.00 2.47 6.91
C PHE A 100 23.13 2.08 7.88
N GLY A 101 22.86 1.17 8.83
CA GLY A 101 23.86 0.72 9.79
C GLY A 101 24.34 1.85 10.71
N ASP A 102 23.39 2.50 11.38
CA ASP A 102 23.59 3.57 12.37
C ASP A 102 24.09 4.92 11.83
N ARG A 103 24.25 5.06 10.49
CA ARG A 103 24.68 6.33 9.87
C ARG A 103 23.64 7.44 9.97
N LEU A 104 22.36 7.07 9.95
CA LEU A 104 21.26 8.02 10.08
C LEU A 104 20.37 7.58 11.23
N LYS A 105 20.20 8.46 12.21
CA LYS A 105 19.34 8.24 13.38
C LYS A 105 18.18 9.21 13.29
N LEU A 106 16.97 8.67 13.23
CA LEU A 106 15.75 9.45 13.16
C LEU A 106 14.91 9.11 14.39
N SER A 107 14.35 10.13 15.05
CA SER A 107 13.34 9.85 16.07
C SER A 107 12.11 9.20 15.41
N ARG A 108 11.51 8.20 16.07
CA ARG A 108 10.36 7.49 15.51
C ARG A 108 9.16 8.38 15.12
N PRO A 109 8.86 9.47 15.87
CA PRO A 109 7.83 10.41 15.43
C PRO A 109 8.16 11.08 14.10
N ILE A 110 9.42 11.47 13.88
CA ILE A 110 9.87 12.07 12.62
C ILE A 110 9.83 11.03 11.49
N SER A 111 10.29 9.80 11.73
CA SER A 111 10.25 8.75 10.71
C SER A 111 8.82 8.39 10.28
N PHE A 112 7.83 8.49 11.17
CA PHE A 112 6.42 8.35 10.81
C PHE A 112 5.96 9.42 9.82
N TRP A 113 6.24 10.70 10.11
CA TRP A 113 5.84 11.79 9.22
C TRP A 113 6.56 11.74 7.87
N ILE A 114 7.82 11.31 7.84
CA ILE A 114 8.55 11.04 6.61
C ILE A 114 7.88 9.91 5.82
N TYR A 115 7.52 8.79 6.48
CA TYR A 115 6.84 7.66 5.85
C TYR A 115 5.49 8.08 5.24
N ILE A 116 4.64 8.77 6.02
CA ILE A 116 3.35 9.28 5.52
C ILE A 116 3.56 10.28 4.38
N GLY A 117 4.56 11.16 4.50
CA GLY A 117 4.94 12.10 3.45
C GLY A 117 5.29 11.39 2.13
N LEU A 118 6.12 10.37 2.19
CA LEU A 118 6.56 9.60 1.02
C LEU A 118 5.45 8.74 0.43
N GLU A 119 4.65 8.07 1.27
CA GLU A 119 3.58 7.18 0.83
C GLU A 119 2.44 7.97 0.17
N VAL A 120 1.97 9.04 0.83
CA VAL A 120 0.81 9.83 0.39
C VAL A 120 1.18 10.81 -0.71
N PHE A 121 2.27 11.56 -0.55
CA PHE A 121 2.63 12.65 -1.47
C PHE A 121 3.69 12.25 -2.49
N GLY A 122 4.61 11.35 -2.12
CA GLY A 122 5.70 10.92 -2.99
C GLY A 122 5.18 10.29 -4.29
N SER A 123 4.22 9.37 -4.21
CA SER A 123 3.66 8.72 -5.41
C SER A 123 2.63 9.57 -6.16
N SER A 124 1.92 10.48 -5.48
CA SER A 124 0.80 11.25 -6.03
C SER A 124 1.25 12.48 -6.81
N LEU A 125 2.24 13.22 -6.31
CA LEU A 125 2.78 14.40 -7.01
C LEU A 125 3.46 14.02 -8.33
N ILE A 126 4.14 12.87 -8.36
CA ILE A 126 4.82 12.37 -9.55
C ILE A 126 3.81 11.92 -10.61
N LYS A 127 2.67 11.34 -10.23
CA LYS A 127 1.59 10.99 -11.17
C LYS A 127 0.98 12.22 -11.84
N VAL A 128 0.78 13.31 -11.10
CA VAL A 128 0.29 14.58 -11.66
C VAL A 128 1.28 15.14 -12.69
N ILE A 129 2.58 15.14 -12.36
CA ILE A 129 3.63 15.59 -13.29
C ILE A 129 3.71 14.67 -14.52
N ALA A 130 3.57 13.35 -14.34
CA ALA A 130 3.57 12.38 -15.44
C ALA A 130 2.39 12.58 -16.42
N ILE A 131 1.21 12.96 -15.91
CA ILE A 131 0.04 13.27 -16.74
C ILE A 131 0.32 14.51 -17.59
N VAL A 132 0.89 15.58 -17.00
CA VAL A 132 1.19 16.83 -17.71
C VAL A 132 2.25 16.62 -18.80
N ILE A 133 3.29 15.81 -18.53
CA ILE A 133 4.39 15.57 -19.48
C ILE A 133 3.96 14.67 -20.65
N ASN A 134 3.05 13.72 -20.44
CA ASN A 134 2.55 12.84 -21.50
C ASN A 134 1.65 13.55 -22.52
N ILE A 135 1.27 14.81 -22.29
CA ILE A 135 0.54 15.62 -23.27
C ILE A 135 1.45 16.05 -24.44
N ILE A 136 2.79 16.02 -24.27
CA ILE A 136 3.75 16.41 -25.31
C ILE A 136 4.28 15.16 -26.04
N PRO A 137 3.92 14.95 -27.33
CA PRO A 137 4.39 13.78 -28.09
C PRO A 137 5.92 13.76 -28.24
N GLY A 138 6.55 12.61 -27.98
CA GLY A 138 8.01 12.40 -28.13
C GLY A 138 8.84 12.64 -26.87
N LEU A 139 8.52 13.64 -26.04
CA LEU A 139 9.17 13.87 -24.74
C LEU A 139 8.70 12.88 -23.66
N GLY A 140 7.45 12.41 -23.76
CA GLY A 140 6.85 11.49 -22.79
C GLY A 140 7.57 10.15 -22.64
N GLN A 141 8.11 9.57 -23.73
CA GLN A 141 8.77 8.25 -23.69
C GLN A 141 10.18 8.28 -23.08
N LEU A 142 10.93 9.38 -23.26
CA LEU A 142 12.27 9.51 -22.70
C LEU A 142 12.20 9.91 -21.21
N LEU A 143 11.20 10.72 -20.85
CA LEU A 143 10.89 11.05 -19.46
C LEU A 143 10.20 9.91 -18.71
N SER A 144 9.47 8.99 -19.37
CA SER A 144 8.80 7.89 -18.66
C SER A 144 9.77 6.97 -17.93
N ALA A 145 10.97 6.72 -18.47
CA ALA A 145 12.01 5.95 -17.78
C ALA A 145 12.53 6.68 -16.52
N VAL A 146 12.73 8.00 -16.63
CA VAL A 146 13.15 8.85 -15.50
C VAL A 146 12.04 8.92 -14.44
N MET A 147 10.78 9.04 -14.85
CA MET A 147 9.62 9.04 -13.95
C MET A 147 9.43 7.68 -13.26
N TRP A 148 9.80 6.58 -13.91
CA TRP A 148 9.81 5.27 -13.27
C TRP A 148 10.86 5.21 -12.15
N ILE A 149 12.09 5.69 -12.40
CA ILE A 149 13.15 5.78 -11.39
C ILE A 149 12.75 6.72 -10.24
N ILE A 150 12.18 7.88 -10.55
CA ILE A 150 11.70 8.86 -9.55
C ILE A 150 10.56 8.25 -8.71
N ASN A 151 9.63 7.48 -9.31
CA ASN A 151 8.59 6.77 -8.56
C ASN A 151 9.13 5.63 -7.70
N LEU A 152 10.24 5.01 -8.11
CA LEU A 152 10.82 3.88 -7.42
C LEU A 152 11.53 4.33 -6.12
N LEU A 153 12.07 5.55 -6.09
CA LEU A 153 12.82 6.07 -4.96
C LEU A 153 11.97 6.21 -3.66
N PRO A 154 10.77 6.85 -3.65
CA PRO A 154 9.89 6.86 -2.49
C PRO A 154 9.51 5.46 -2.01
N ASN A 155 9.26 4.53 -2.95
CA ASN A 155 8.91 3.15 -2.61
C ASN A 155 10.06 2.41 -1.93
N ILE A 156 11.30 2.59 -2.40
CA ILE A 156 12.49 2.07 -1.73
C ILE A 156 12.62 2.68 -0.32
N CYS A 157 12.45 3.99 -0.19
CA CYS A 157 12.57 4.67 1.10
C CYS A 157 11.53 4.17 2.11
N CYS A 158 10.27 4.02 1.69
CA CYS A 158 9.22 3.43 2.52
C CYS A 158 9.58 1.99 2.92
N ALA A 159 10.05 1.16 1.97
CA ALA A 159 10.46 -0.21 2.24
C ALA A 159 11.63 -0.30 3.24
N ILE A 160 12.59 0.64 3.20
CA ILE A 160 13.71 0.69 4.16
C ILE A 160 13.20 0.99 5.59
N ILE A 161 12.28 1.95 5.73
CA ILE A 161 11.68 2.30 7.02
C ILE A 161 10.86 1.10 7.56
N GLU A 162 10.10 0.46 6.68
CA GLU A 162 9.28 -0.71 6.96
C GLU A 162 10.11 -1.92 7.41
N TYR A 163 11.23 -2.17 6.72
CA TYR A 163 12.19 -3.20 7.07
C TYR A 163 12.74 -3.01 8.49
N GLN A 164 13.22 -1.80 8.80
CA GLN A 164 13.82 -1.53 10.09
C GLN A 164 12.79 -1.72 11.22
N TYR A 165 11.55 -1.29 10.98
CA TYR A 165 10.44 -1.52 11.89
C TYR A 165 10.13 -3.02 12.10
N LEU A 166 10.05 -3.81 11.03
CA LEU A 166 9.77 -5.25 11.11
C LEU A 166 10.89 -5.99 11.84
N LYS A 167 12.13 -5.59 11.60
CA LYS A 167 13.30 -6.10 12.31
C LYS A 167 13.21 -5.81 13.80
N ASP A 168 12.91 -4.57 14.20
CA ASP A 168 12.79 -4.19 15.60
C ASP A 168 11.69 -5.02 16.30
N ILE A 169 10.55 -5.25 15.64
CA ILE A 169 9.52 -6.15 16.18
C ILE A 169 10.03 -7.58 16.33
N LEU A 170 10.69 -8.11 15.32
CA LEU A 170 11.22 -9.47 15.37
C LEU A 170 12.23 -9.64 16.50
N ASP A 171 13.06 -8.63 16.74
CA ASP A 171 14.04 -8.61 17.81
C ASP A 171 13.40 -8.58 19.22
N ILE A 172 12.15 -8.11 19.36
CA ILE A 172 11.38 -8.20 20.63
C ILE A 172 10.91 -9.63 20.93
N PHE A 173 10.67 -10.45 19.89
CA PHE A 173 10.01 -11.75 20.02
C PHE A 173 10.89 -12.97 19.70
N LYS A 174 12.09 -12.78 19.15
CA LYS A 174 13.02 -13.85 18.77
C LYS A 174 14.46 -13.49 19.09
N GLU A 175 15.18 -14.43 19.70
CA GLU A 175 16.59 -14.28 20.11
C GLU A 175 17.58 -14.34 18.93
N ASP A 176 17.24 -15.04 17.84
CA ASP A 176 18.16 -15.25 16.72
C ASP A 176 18.18 -14.04 15.76
N LYS A 177 19.04 -13.06 16.06
CA LYS A 177 19.25 -11.83 15.28
C LYS A 177 19.47 -12.09 13.78
N LYS A 178 20.12 -13.21 13.41
CA LYS A 178 20.42 -13.52 12.00
C LYS A 178 19.17 -14.01 11.26
N LYS A 179 18.36 -14.87 11.90
CA LYS A 179 17.06 -15.29 11.34
C LYS A 179 16.04 -14.15 11.31
N ASN A 180 16.12 -13.21 12.24
CA ASN A 180 15.25 -12.02 12.27
C ASN A 180 15.51 -11.10 11.06
N ASN A 181 16.78 -10.82 10.76
CA ASN A 181 17.13 -9.99 9.59
C ASN A 181 16.60 -10.61 8.28
N VAL A 182 16.80 -11.91 8.09
CA VAL A 182 16.32 -12.60 6.87
C VAL A 182 14.79 -12.56 6.78
N LEU A 183 14.10 -12.81 7.89
CA LEU A 183 12.64 -12.76 7.92
C LEU A 183 12.09 -11.35 7.70
N ALA A 184 12.72 -10.31 8.27
CA ALA A 184 12.35 -8.92 8.05
C ALA A 184 12.50 -8.53 6.56
N ILE A 185 13.59 -8.94 5.90
CA ILE A 185 13.79 -8.71 4.46
C ILE A 185 12.68 -9.39 3.66
N VAL A 186 12.43 -10.68 3.92
CA VAL A 186 11.41 -11.46 3.20
C VAL A 186 10.03 -10.81 3.35
N LEU A 187 9.66 -10.38 4.55
CA LEU A 187 8.37 -9.73 4.79
C LEU A 187 8.28 -8.36 4.12
N THR A 188 9.36 -7.58 4.11
CA THR A 188 9.39 -6.27 3.44
C THR A 188 9.26 -6.41 1.93
N VAL A 189 9.98 -7.37 1.33
CA VAL A 189 9.89 -7.66 -0.11
C VAL A 189 8.51 -8.19 -0.48
N LEU A 190 7.92 -9.05 0.35
CA LEU A 190 6.55 -9.52 0.16
C LEU A 190 5.52 -8.38 0.25
N ASP A 191 5.68 -7.44 1.17
CA ASP A 191 4.80 -6.27 1.29
C ASP A 191 4.95 -5.32 0.09
N ALA A 192 6.17 -5.17 -0.44
CA ALA A 192 6.45 -4.35 -1.61
C ALA A 192 5.97 -4.97 -2.93
N THR A 193 5.88 -6.30 -3.01
CA THR A 193 5.53 -7.04 -4.25
C THR A 193 4.08 -7.52 -4.28
N VAL A 194 3.51 -7.84 -3.13
CA VAL A 194 2.12 -8.25 -2.98
C VAL A 194 1.38 -7.10 -2.32
N THR A 195 0.59 -6.37 -3.09
CA THR A 195 -0.21 -5.19 -2.70
C THR A 195 -1.19 -5.41 -1.55
N LEU A 196 -1.25 -6.62 -0.98
CA LEU A 196 -2.25 -7.04 0.00
C LEU A 196 -1.71 -7.20 1.43
N GLY A 197 -0.43 -6.93 1.73
CA GLY A 197 0.10 -6.94 3.11
C GLY A 197 -0.17 -8.22 3.94
N PHE A 198 -0.60 -9.30 3.27
CA PHE A 198 -1.17 -10.47 3.92
C PHE A 198 -0.09 -11.25 4.68
N ALA A 199 1.08 -11.42 4.05
CA ALA A 199 2.23 -12.11 4.64
C ALA A 199 2.74 -11.41 5.91
N ARG A 200 2.79 -10.08 5.89
CA ARG A 200 3.15 -9.25 7.04
C ARG A 200 2.18 -9.45 8.20
N THR A 201 0.89 -9.35 7.92
CA THR A 201 -0.16 -9.43 8.93
C THR A 201 -0.21 -10.81 9.58
N VAL A 202 -0.07 -11.89 8.79
CA VAL A 202 0.06 -13.26 9.31
C VAL A 202 1.32 -13.42 10.16
N CYS A 203 2.45 -12.84 9.75
CA CYS A 203 3.68 -12.92 10.53
C CYS A 203 3.56 -12.16 11.87
N LEU A 204 3.05 -10.93 11.86
CA LEU A 204 2.79 -10.15 13.08
C LEU A 204 1.84 -10.89 14.02
N TYR A 205 0.75 -11.46 13.47
CA TYR A 205 -0.20 -12.24 14.25
C TYR A 205 0.43 -13.47 14.90
N THR A 206 1.25 -14.22 14.16
CA THR A 206 1.93 -15.42 14.68
C THR A 206 3.03 -15.11 15.70
N LEU A 207 3.74 -13.99 15.52
CA LEU A 207 4.79 -13.54 16.45
C LEU A 207 4.21 -13.07 17.78
N ILE A 208 3.08 -12.36 17.75
CA ILE A 208 2.50 -11.78 18.97
C ILE A 208 1.78 -12.81 19.85
N ARG A 209 1.44 -13.98 19.30
CA ARG A 209 1.06 -15.16 20.10
C ARG A 209 2.21 -15.68 20.97
N LYS A 210 3.46 -15.40 20.61
CA LYS A 210 4.62 -15.74 21.43
C LYS A 210 4.75 -14.74 22.59
N LYS A 211 5.29 -15.20 23.71
CA LYS A 211 5.64 -14.29 24.82
C LYS A 211 6.80 -13.40 24.36
N PRO A 212 6.76 -12.08 24.62
CA PRO A 212 7.91 -11.21 24.38
C PRO A 212 9.07 -11.68 25.25
N ILE A 213 10.30 -11.47 24.76
CA ILE A 213 11.52 -11.73 25.54
C ILE A 213 11.52 -10.78 26.75
N PRO A 214 11.90 -11.22 27.95
CA PRO A 214 12.01 -10.33 29.10
C PRO A 214 12.95 -9.15 28.78
N MET A 215 12.52 -7.91 29.10
CA MET A 215 13.21 -6.67 28.69
C MET A 215 14.71 -6.59 29.05
N ILE A 216 15.15 -7.36 30.04
CA ILE A 216 16.53 -7.40 30.52
C ILE A 216 17.48 -8.02 29.47
N GLU A 217 16.98 -8.90 28.59
CA GLU A 217 17.80 -9.56 27.55
C GLU A 217 17.87 -8.77 26.23
N ILE A 218 16.96 -7.82 26.00
CA ILE A 218 16.95 -6.98 24.78
C ILE A 218 18.05 -5.90 24.84
N ILE A 219 18.46 -5.53 26.06
CA ILE A 219 19.46 -4.47 26.33
C ILE A 219 20.90 -5.01 26.26
N ASN A 220 21.10 -6.34 26.32
CA ASN A 220 22.41 -7.01 26.22
C ASN A 220 22.72 -7.52 24.80
#